data_AF-A0A952SVE9-F1
#
_entry.id   AF-A0A952SVE9-F1
#
_cell.length_a   1.000
_cell.length_b   1.000
_cell.length_c   1.000
_cell.angle_alpha   90.00
_cell.angle_beta   90.00
_cell.angle_gamma   90.00
#
_symmetry.space_group_name_H-M   'P 1'
#
loop_
_entity.id
_entity.type
_entity.pdbx_description
1 polymer ?
#
loop_
_entity_poly.entity_id
_entity_poly.type
_entity_poly.pdbx_seq_one_letter_code
_entity_poly.pdbx_strand_id
1 'polypeptide(L)' 'MGNHSKNTRVLIVDDNQAIHEDFRRILQAQPEEERLNLARTELFGGTPLVEALDRFELDYAAQGQAALALVQMAR' A
#
# COMPACT_ATOMS: atom_id res chain seq x y z
N MET A 1 3.84 21.25 -16.70
CA MET A 1 3.75 19.77 -16.65
C MET A 1 3.43 19.40 -15.20
N GLY A 2 2.16 19.27 -14.84
CA GLY A 2 1.77 19.02 -13.46
C GLY A 2 2.12 17.59 -13.09
N ASN A 3 3.17 17.41 -12.28
CA ASN A 3 3.49 16.13 -11.68
C ASN A 3 2.38 15.85 -10.64
N HIS A 4 1.28 15.23 -11.08
CA HIS A 4 0.28 14.72 -10.15
C HIS A 4 0.91 13.50 -9.48
N SER A 5 1.62 13.71 -8.38
CA SER A 5 1.90 12.63 -7.44
C SER A 5 0.56 12.01 -7.09
N LYS A 6 0.31 10.77 -7.51
CA LYS A 6 -0.93 10.07 -7.20
C LYS A 6 -1.08 10.05 -5.67
N ASN A 7 -2.26 10.39 -5.17
CA ASN A 7 -2.55 10.19 -3.76
C ASN A 7 -2.73 8.68 -3.53
N THR A 8 -1.84 8.09 -2.73
CA THR A 8 -1.79 6.66 -2.43
C THR A 8 -2.18 6.38 -0.98
N ARG A 9 -2.85 7.32 -0.31
CA ARG A 9 -3.34 7.17 1.05
C ARG A 9 -4.69 6.46 1.04
N VAL A 10 -4.81 5.38 1.82
CA VAL A 10 -6.03 4.58 1.94
C VAL A 10 -6.35 4.42 3.42
N LEU A 11 -7.60 4.71 3.79
CA LEU A 11 -8.14 4.43 5.11
C LEU A 11 -9.02 3.18 5.05
N ILE A 12 -8.71 2.19 5.87
CA ILE A 12 -9.45 0.94 5.98
C ILE A 12 -10.27 0.97 7.27
N VAL A 13 -11.57 0.68 7.15
CA VAL A 13 -12.50 0.70 8.28
C VAL A 13 -13.18 -0.66 8.38
N ASP A 14 -12.73 -1.48 9.31
CA ASP A 14 -13.26 -2.81 9.57
C ASP A 14 -13.02 -3.16 11.06
N ASP A 15 -13.97 -3.79 11.72
CA ASP A 15 -13.83 -4.16 13.14
C ASP A 15 -13.01 -5.45 13.33
N ASN A 16 -12.67 -6.15 12.26
CA ASN A 16 -11.85 -7.34 12.27
C ASN A 16 -10.37 -7.02 11.99
N GLN A 17 -9.52 -7.18 13.01
CA GLN A 17 -8.09 -6.95 12.91
C GLN A 17 -7.39 -7.81 11.83
N ALA A 18 -7.90 -9.02 11.54
CA ALA A 18 -7.33 -9.87 10.49
C ALA A 18 -7.43 -9.22 9.10
N ILE A 19 -8.51 -8.48 8.83
CA ILE A 19 -8.72 -7.76 7.57
C ILE A 19 -7.65 -6.66 7.41
N HIS A 20 -7.28 -5.96 8.49
CA HIS A 20 -6.22 -4.95 8.45
C HIS A 20 -4.87 -5.54 8.05
N GLU A 21 -4.55 -6.74 8.55
CA GLU A 21 -3.30 -7.44 8.22
C GLU A 21 -3.29 -7.93 6.78
N ASP A 22 -4.42 -8.43 6.27
CA ASP A 22 -4.53 -8.88 4.90
C ASP A 22 -4.37 -7.73 3.90
N PHE A 23 -5.01 -6.59 4.15
CA PHE A 23 -4.79 -5.40 3.31
C PHE A 23 -3.37 -4.87 3.39
N ARG A 24 -2.71 -4.97 4.55
CA ARG A 24 -1.28 -4.66 4.66
C ARG A 24 -0.46 -5.54 3.73
N ARG A 25 -0.71 -6.86 3.72
CA ARG A 25 0.01 -7.82 2.85
C ARG A 25 -0.23 -7.57 1.37
N ILE A 26 -1.45 -7.18 0.98
CA ILE A 26 -1.83 -7.00 -0.42
C ILE A 26 -1.35 -5.64 -0.97
N LEU A 27 -1.50 -4.56 -0.19
CA LEU A 27 -1.33 -3.19 -0.67
C LEU A 27 0.01 -2.55 -0.29
N GLN A 28 0.76 -3.13 0.66
CA GLN A 28 2.12 -2.68 0.96
C GLN A 28 3.14 -3.66 0.38
N ALA A 29 3.87 -3.19 -0.64
CA ALA A 29 4.96 -3.95 -1.23
C ALA A 29 5.99 -4.37 -0.18
N GLN A 30 6.32 -5.66 -0.13
CA GLN A 30 7.27 -6.18 0.84
C GLN A 30 8.72 -6.04 0.32
N PRO A 31 9.70 -5.68 1.16
CA PRO A 31 11.10 -5.53 0.74
C PRO A 31 11.71 -6.78 0.10
N GLU A 32 11.19 -7.96 0.46
CA GLU A 32 11.65 -9.25 -0.04
C GLU A 32 11.23 -9.49 -1.50
N GLU A 33 10.03 -9.04 -1.88
CA GLU A 33 9.54 -9.09 -3.27
C GLU A 33 10.37 -8.22 -4.21
N GLU A 34 10.84 -7.07 -3.71
CA GLU A 34 11.68 -6.14 -4.46
C GLU A 34 13.04 -6.76 -4.81
N ARG A 35 13.68 -7.46 -3.85
CA ARG A 35 14.94 -8.18 -4.06
C ARG A 35 14.77 -9.39 -4.98
N LEU A 36 13.67 -10.14 -4.82
CA LEU A 36 13.39 -11.31 -5.65
C LEU A 36 13.11 -10.91 -7.11
N ASN A 37 12.40 -9.79 -7.33
CA ASN A 37 12.17 -9.25 -8.67
C ASN A 37 13.47 -8.78 -9.33
N LEU A 38 14.37 -8.13 -8.58
CA LEU A 38 15.70 -7.76 -9.09
C LEU A 38 16.51 -9.00 -9.49
N ALA A 39 16.58 -10.01 -8.61
CA ALA A 39 17.28 -11.26 -8.90
C ALA A 39 16.66 -11.99 -10.11
N ARG A 40 15.32 -11.97 -10.25
CA ARG A 40 14.63 -12.54 -11.41
C ARG A 40 15.03 -11.83 -12.70
N THR A 41 15.08 -10.50 -12.70
CA THR A 41 15.53 -9.72 -13.86
C THR A 41 16.98 -10.01 -14.20
N GLU A 42 17.87 -10.14 -13.21
CA GLU A 42 19.27 -10.50 -13.42
C GLU A 42 19.43 -11.91 -14.01
N LEU A 43 18.65 -12.89 -13.54
CA LEU A 43 18.78 -14.29 -13.92
C LEU A 43 18.04 -14.66 -15.21
N PHE A 44 16.85 -14.09 -15.43
CA PHE A 44 15.95 -14.48 -16.51
C PHE A 44 15.74 -13.38 -17.56
N GLY A 45 16.32 -12.20 -17.36
CA GLY A 45 16.09 -11.02 -18.20
C GLY A 45 14.69 -10.42 -18.05
N GLY A 46 14.40 -9.39 -18.85
CA GLY A 46 13.12 -8.68 -18.86
C GLY A 46 13.12 -7.40 -18.02
N THR A 47 12.13 -6.54 -18.24
CA THR A 47 11.94 -5.35 -17.38
C THR A 47 11.55 -5.84 -15.99
N PRO A 48 12.16 -5.31 -14.91
CA PRO A 48 11.70 -5.66 -13.58
C PRO A 48 10.20 -5.40 -13.52
N LEU A 49 9.47 -6.37 -12.96
CA LEU A 49 8.09 -6.17 -12.54
C LEU A 49 8.12 -5.22 -11.34
N VAL A 50 8.58 -4.00 -11.57
CA VAL A 50 8.16 -2.84 -10.82
C VAL A 50 6.74 -2.61 -11.29
N GLU A 51 5.85 -3.57 -11.03
CA GLU A 51 4.48 -3.14 -10.78
C GLU A 51 4.67 -2.22 -9.59
N ALA A 52 4.63 -0.93 -9.91
CA ALA A 52 4.36 0.12 -8.97
C ALA A 52 3.01 -0.23 -8.35
N LEU A 53 3.01 -1.22 -7.44
CA LEU A 53 2.22 -1.13 -6.23
C LEU A 53 2.74 0.14 -5.59
N ASP A 54 2.21 1.26 -6.10
CA ASP A 54 2.37 2.58 -5.56
C ASP A 54 2.23 2.36 -4.05
N ARG A 55 3.32 2.53 -3.28
CA ARG A 55 3.34 2.11 -1.87
C ARG A 55 2.16 2.83 -1.21
N PHE A 56 1.13 2.06 -0.87
CA PHE A 56 -0.06 2.65 -0.28
C PHE A 56 0.25 2.98 1.18
N GLU A 57 -0.02 4.22 1.55
CA GLU A 57 -0.01 4.65 2.94
C GLU A 57 -1.34 4.24 3.55
N LEU A 58 -1.32 3.24 4.43
CA LEU A 58 -2.52 2.66 5.00
C LEU A 58 -2.75 3.20 6.41
N ASP A 59 -3.90 3.83 6.61
CA ASP A 59 -4.47 4.13 7.92
C ASP A 59 -5.60 3.12 8.22
N TYR A 60 -5.85 2.85 9.50
CA TYR A 60 -6.83 1.84 9.93
C TYR A 60 -7.71 2.37 11.05
N ALA A 61 -8.99 2.01 11.05
CA ALA A 61 -9.91 2.32 12.13
C ALA A 61 -10.93 1.18 12.34
N ALA A 62 -11.10 0.72 13.58
CA ALA A 62 -12.08 -0.32 13.89
C ALA A 62 -13.53 0.20 14.01
N GLN A 63 -13.72 1.53 14.03
CA GLN A 63 -15.00 2.18 14.30
C GLN A 63 -15.16 3.43 13.44
N GLY A 64 -16.40 3.71 13.02
CA GLY A 64 -16.72 4.86 12.17
C GLY A 64 -16.31 6.21 12.77
N GLN A 65 -16.41 6.38 14.10
CA GLN A 65 -16.00 7.62 14.76
C GLN A 65 -14.49 7.86 14.70
N ALA A 66 -13.69 6.80 14.83
CA ALA A 66 -12.24 6.88 14.68
C ALA A 66 -11.85 7.16 13.21
N ALA A 67 -12.54 6.52 12.26
CA ALA A 67 -12.34 6.77 10.84
C ALA A 67 -12.66 8.23 10.47
N LEU A 68 -13.76 8.78 11.00
CA LEU A 68 -14.16 10.17 10.79
C LEU A 68 -13.08 11.15 11.26
N ALA A 69 -12.49 10.90 12.44
CA ALA A 69 -11.39 11.72 12.95
C ALA A 69 -10.17 11.69 12.02
N LEU A 70 -9.78 10.52 11.50
CA LEU A 70 -8.67 10.39 10.56
C LEU A 70 -8.90 11.14 9.25
N VAL A 71 -10.12 11.06 8.70
CA VAL A 71 -10.51 11.82 7.50
C VAL A 71 -10.46 13.33 7.75
N GLN A 72 -10.95 13.80 8.90
CA GLN A 72 -10.90 15.22 9.26
C GLN A 72 -9.46 15.75 9.44
N MET A 73 -8.52 14.89 9.81
CA MET A 73 -7.11 15.23 9.93
C MET A 73 -6.33 15.12 8.61
N ALA A 74 -6.89 14.49 7.59
CA ALA A 74 -6.27 14.39 6.28
C ALA A 74 -6.20 15.77 5.60
N ARG A 75 -5.02 16.10 5.08
CA ARG A 75 -4.74 17.35 4.35
C ARG A 75 -4.68 17.11 2.85
#